data_AF-A0A662N4W1-F1
#
_entry.id   AF-A0A662N4W1-F1
#
_cell.length_a   1.000
_cell.length_b   1.000
_cell.length_c   1.000
_cell.angle_alpha   90.00
_cell.angle_beta   90.00
_cell.angle_gamma   90.00
#
_symmetry.space_group_name_H-M   'P 1'
#
loop_
_entity.id
_entity.type
_entity.pdbx_description
1 polymer ?
#
loop_
_entity_poly.entity_id
_entity_poly.type
_entity_poly.pdbx_seq_one_letter_code
_entity_poly.pdbx_strand_id
1 'polypeptide(L)'
;MATITSAKKKWGAKMPLKGPAWKKGVETAIKGDHYSKGLKEFLEGREPNPEIVKMWKEMTGKVTAEDFASAVRGKEEKWARRYLSVMAAG
;
A
#
# COMPACT_ATOMS: atom_id res chain seq x y z
N MET A 1 2.34 23.96 -10.35
CA MET A 1 1.29 22.95 -10.04
C MET A 1 1.59 21.65 -10.79
N ALA A 2 1.47 20.50 -10.13
CA ALA A 2 1.49 19.22 -10.84
C ALA A 2 0.17 19.04 -11.61
N THR A 3 0.21 18.56 -12.85
CA THR A 3 -1.01 18.23 -13.62
C THR A 3 -1.35 16.74 -13.47
N ILE A 4 -2.59 16.35 -13.77
CA ILE A 4 -3.00 14.93 -13.82
C ILE A 4 -2.06 14.12 -14.72
N THR A 5 -1.65 14.69 -15.86
CA THR A 5 -0.73 14.04 -16.80
C THR A 5 0.65 13.81 -16.18
N SER A 6 1.22 14.81 -15.48
CA SER A 6 2.50 14.67 -14.77
C SER A 6 2.41 13.65 -13.63
N ALA A 7 1.28 13.62 -12.91
CA ALA A 7 1.03 12.67 -11.83
C ALA A 7 0.88 11.23 -12.35
N LYS A 8 0.13 11.03 -13.44
CA LYS A 8 0.00 9.72 -14.13
C LYS A 8 1.37 9.22 -14.62
N LYS A 9 2.19 10.08 -15.23
CA LYS A 9 3.55 9.72 -15.69
C LYS A 9 4.48 9.32 -14.53
N LYS A 10 4.52 10.11 -13.46
CA LYS A 10 5.30 9.79 -12.24
C LYS A 10 4.83 8.49 -11.59
N TRP A 11 3.53 8.24 -11.60
CA TRP A 11 2.97 7.01 -11.06
C TRP A 11 3.33 5.81 -11.93
N GLY A 12 3.13 5.90 -13.25
CA GLY A 12 3.53 4.86 -14.21
C GLY A 12 4.99 4.46 -14.09
N ALA A 13 5.90 5.43 -13.91
CA ALA A 13 7.33 5.17 -13.69
C ALA A 13 7.62 4.41 -12.38
N LYS A 14 6.76 4.55 -11.36
CA LYS A 14 6.91 3.86 -10.07
C LYS A 14 6.25 2.47 -10.05
N MET A 15 5.30 2.22 -10.94
CA MET A 15 4.52 0.97 -10.98
C MET A 15 5.36 -0.31 -11.09
N PRO A 16 6.42 -0.38 -11.93
CA PRO A 16 7.27 -1.58 -12.01
C PRO A 16 7.92 -1.93 -10.68
N LEU A 17 8.25 -0.92 -9.86
CA LEU A 17 8.89 -1.11 -8.56
C LEU A 17 7.89 -1.28 -7.41
N LYS A 18 6.59 -1.05 -7.64
CA LYS A 18 5.56 -1.11 -6.58
C LYS A 18 5.35 -2.52 -6.06
N GLY A 19 5.32 -3.52 -6.94
CA GLY A 19 5.22 -4.94 -6.57
C GLY A 19 6.39 -5.38 -5.67
N PRO A 20 7.64 -5.28 -6.15
CA PRO A 20 8.82 -5.65 -5.37
C PRO A 20 8.96 -4.86 -4.06
N ALA A 21 8.75 -3.54 -4.09
CA ALA A 21 8.84 -2.72 -2.88
C ALA A 21 7.73 -3.05 -1.86
N TRP A 22 6.52 -3.38 -2.33
CA TRP A 22 5.46 -3.85 -1.45
C TRP A 22 5.83 -5.18 -0.81
N LYS A 23 6.30 -6.15 -1.62
CA LYS A 23 6.68 -7.48 -1.14
C LYS A 23 7.81 -7.42 -0.12
N LYS A 24 8.85 -6.64 -0.39
CA LYS A 24 9.92 -6.37 0.57
C LYS A 24 9.37 -5.81 1.89
N GLY A 25 8.40 -4.91 1.85
CA GLY A 25 7.76 -4.38 3.06
C GLY A 25 6.93 -5.40 3.83
N VAL A 26 6.39 -6.44 3.17
CA VAL A 26 5.75 -7.59 3.83
C VAL A 26 6.80 -8.46 4.51
N GLU A 27 7.91 -8.73 3.83
CA GLU A 27 9.02 -9.56 4.32
C GLU A 27 9.77 -8.91 5.50
N THR A 28 10.01 -7.60 5.44
CA THR A 28 10.68 -6.85 6.52
C THR A 28 9.72 -6.40 7.62
N ALA A 29 8.54 -7.04 7.74
CA ALA A 29 7.49 -6.77 8.73
C ALA A 29 6.85 -5.36 8.74
N ILE A 30 7.39 -4.37 8.04
CA ILE A 30 6.86 -2.99 7.97
C ILE A 30 5.36 -2.96 7.65
N LYS A 31 4.91 -3.78 6.70
CA LYS A 31 3.48 -3.87 6.36
C LYS A 31 2.65 -4.55 7.45
N GLY A 32 3.23 -5.51 8.18
CA GLY A 32 2.61 -6.13 9.35
C GLY A 32 2.42 -5.13 10.49
N ASP A 33 3.41 -4.27 10.72
CA ASP A 33 3.31 -3.23 11.76
C ASP A 33 2.26 -2.19 11.39
N HIS A 34 2.19 -1.77 10.12
CA HIS A 34 1.13 -0.89 9.63
C HIS A 34 -0.26 -1.53 9.76
N TYR A 35 -0.39 -2.83 9.48
CA TYR A 35 -1.63 -3.55 9.64
C TYR A 35 -2.07 -3.62 11.11
N SER A 36 -1.15 -4.00 12.01
CA SER A 36 -1.40 -4.05 13.46
C SER A 36 -1.78 -2.67 14.01
N LYS A 37 -1.06 -1.62 13.61
CA LYS A 37 -1.39 -0.24 13.99
C LYS A 37 -2.78 0.17 13.52
N GLY A 38 -3.13 -0.11 12.27
CA GLY A 38 -4.47 0.18 11.74
C GLY A 38 -5.58 -0.59 12.45
N LEU A 39 -5.34 -1.85 12.83
CA LEU A 39 -6.27 -2.62 13.66
C LEU A 39 -6.43 -2.00 15.04
N LYS A 40 -5.34 -1.59 15.67
CA LYS A 40 -5.38 -0.92 16.98
C LYS A 40 -6.16 0.39 16.93
N GLU A 41 -5.96 1.19 15.88
CA GLU A 41 -6.74 2.42 15.65
C GLU A 41 -8.23 2.12 15.47
N PHE A 42 -8.57 1.10 14.68
CA PHE A 42 -9.95 0.66 14.48
C PHE A 42 -10.60 0.12 15.76
N LEU A 43 -9.83 -0.56 16.61
CA LEU A 43 -10.29 -1.11 17.88
C LEU A 43 -10.23 -0.08 19.03
N GLU A 44 -10.08 1.21 18.71
CA GLU A 44 -10.06 2.32 19.66
C GLU A 44 -8.96 2.18 20.72
N GLY A 45 -7.78 1.70 20.29
CA GLY A 45 -6.61 1.53 21.14
C GLY A 45 -6.48 0.15 21.81
N ARG A 46 -7.47 -0.74 21.65
CA ARG A 46 -7.36 -2.13 22.14
C ARG A 46 -6.34 -2.93 21.33
N GLU A 47 -5.66 -3.86 22.00
CA GLU A 47 -4.67 -4.72 21.35
C GLU A 47 -5.34 -5.66 20.33
N PRO A 48 -4.81 -5.72 19.08
CA PRO A 48 -5.30 -6.66 18.08
C PRO A 48 -5.11 -8.11 18.52
N ASN A 49 -6.05 -8.99 18.15
CA ASN A 49 -5.89 -10.43 18.38
C ASN A 49 -4.63 -10.93 17.62
N PRO A 50 -3.66 -11.56 18.31
CA PRO A 50 -2.41 -12.01 17.70
C PRO A 50 -2.62 -13.04 16.58
N GLU A 51 -3.65 -13.88 16.67
CA GLU A 51 -3.96 -14.87 15.62
C GLU A 51 -4.44 -14.21 14.33
N ILE A 52 -5.16 -13.08 14.43
CA ILE A 52 -5.58 -12.30 13.25
C ILE A 52 -4.36 -11.69 12.56
N VAL A 53 -3.43 -11.11 13.34
CA VAL A 53 -2.20 -10.53 12.81
C VAL A 53 -1.32 -11.62 12.18
N LYS A 54 -1.23 -12.80 12.80
CA LYS A 54 -0.51 -13.95 12.27
C LYS A 54 -1.11 -14.44 10.96
N MET A 55 -2.43 -14.67 10.91
CA MET A 55 -3.14 -15.10 9.71
C MET A 55 -2.95 -14.09 8.57
N TRP A 56 -2.99 -12.79 8.86
CA TRP A 56 -2.71 -11.74 7.88
C TRP A 56 -1.28 -11.86 7.32
N LYS A 57 -0.27 -12.09 8.16
CA LYS A 57 1.12 -12.25 7.73
C LYS A 57 1.27 -13.48 6.83
N GLU A 58 0.68 -14.61 7.20
CA GLU A 58 0.75 -15.85 6.43
C GLU A 58 0.07 -15.72 5.06
N MET A 59 -1.12 -15.13 5.01
CA MET A 59 -1.88 -14.91 3.77
C MET A 59 -1.17 -13.92 2.85
N THR A 60 -0.71 -12.79 3.41
CA THR A 60 -0.03 -11.74 2.66
C THR A 60 1.37 -12.19 2.21
N GLY A 61 2.02 -13.06 2.97
CA GLY A 61 3.29 -13.70 2.61
C GLY A 61 3.20 -14.59 1.37
N LYS A 62 2.01 -15.11 1.03
CA LYS A 62 1.79 -15.93 -0.19
C LYS A 62 1.60 -15.08 -1.45
N VAL A 63 1.23 -13.81 -1.32
CA VAL A 63 1.01 -12.89 -2.44
C VAL A 63 2.36 -12.53 -3.05
N THR A 64 2.51 -12.71 -4.36
CA THR A 64 3.74 -12.34 -5.08
C THR A 64 3.78 -10.84 -5.39
N ALA A 65 4.96 -10.35 -5.76
CA ALA A 65 5.10 -8.98 -6.26
C ALA A 65 4.23 -8.74 -7.52
N GLU A 66 4.07 -9.76 -8.36
CA GLU A 66 3.30 -9.72 -9.61
C GLU A 66 1.80 -9.69 -9.35
N ASP A 67 1.31 -10.49 -8.40
CA ASP A 67 -0.10 -10.46 -7.97
C ASP A 67 -0.49 -9.08 -7.48
N PHE A 68 0.37 -8.49 -6.63
CA PHE A 68 0.16 -7.13 -6.14
C PHE A 68 0.20 -6.11 -7.28
N ALA A 69 1.20 -6.19 -8.17
CA ALA A 69 1.34 -5.28 -9.30
C ALA A 69 0.13 -5.34 -10.24
N SER A 70 -0.38 -6.54 -10.51
CA SER A 70 -1.60 -6.78 -11.30
C SER A 70 -2.82 -6.13 -10.63
N ALA A 71 -3.00 -6.34 -9.32
CA ALA A 71 -4.12 -5.79 -8.57
C ALA A 71 -4.13 -4.25 -8.44
N VAL A 72 -2.96 -3.60 -8.61
CA VAL A 72 -2.84 -2.13 -8.60
C VAL A 72 -2.77 -1.52 -10.00
N ARG A 73 -2.61 -2.32 -11.05
CA ARG A 73 -2.64 -1.89 -12.46
C ARG A 73 -4.02 -1.29 -12.78
N GLY A 74 -4.07 -0.23 -13.59
CA GLY A 74 -5.34 0.43 -13.94
C GLY A 74 -5.87 1.40 -12.88
N LYS A 75 -5.26 1.46 -11.68
CA LYS A 75 -5.62 2.42 -10.63
C LYS A 75 -4.86 3.75 -10.78
N GLU A 76 -4.13 3.97 -11.87
CA GLU A 76 -3.22 5.12 -12.03
C GLU A 76 -3.96 6.46 -11.86
N GLU A 77 -5.20 6.55 -12.33
CA GLU A 77 -6.02 7.75 -12.18
C GLU A 77 -6.41 8.04 -10.73
N LYS A 78 -6.82 7.02 -9.97
CA LYS A 78 -7.16 7.16 -8.55
C LYS A 78 -5.96 7.65 -7.75
N TRP A 79 -4.78 7.08 -8.01
CA TRP A 79 -3.54 7.48 -7.35
C TRP A 79 -3.05 8.86 -7.79
N ALA A 80 -3.17 9.20 -9.07
CA ALA A 80 -2.84 10.53 -9.58
C ALA A 80 -3.71 11.62 -8.93
N ARG A 81 -5.03 11.41 -8.82
CA ARG A 81 -5.95 12.33 -8.13
C ARG A 81 -5.60 12.50 -6.66
N ARG A 82 -5.27 11.40 -5.97
CA ARG A 82 -4.86 11.45 -4.56
C ARG A 82 -3.53 12.20 -4.37
N TYR A 83 -2.56 12.00 -5.26
CA TYR A 83 -1.30 12.74 -5.24
C TYR A 83 -1.52 14.25 -5.38
N LEU A 84 -2.36 14.67 -6.33
CA LEU A 84 -2.70 16.08 -6.52
C LEU A 84 -3.40 16.68 -5.30
N SER A 85 -4.35 15.93 -4.70
CA SER A 85 -5.03 16.36 -3.48
C SER A 85 -4.07 16.58 -2.31
N VAL A 86 -3.08 15.69 -2.12
CA VAL A 86 -2.06 15.87 -1.08
C VAL A 86 -1.14 17.06 -1.38
N MET A 87 -0.72 17.23 -2.64
CA MET A 87 0.14 18.35 -3.05
C MET A 87 -0.56 19.72 -3.01
N ALA A 88 -1.90 19.76 -3.00
CA ALA A 88 -2.69 20.98 -2.90
C ALA A 88 -3.06 21.33 -1.45
N ALA A 89 -2.92 20.38 -0.52
CA ALA A 89 -3.22 20.56 0.91
C ALA A 89 -1.98 20.86 1.76
N GLY A 90 -0.80 20.93 1.14
CA GLY A 90 0.49 21.23 1.79
C GLY A 90 1.13 22.49 1.23
#